data_AF-G1V549-F1
#
_entry.id   AF-G1V549-F1
#
_cell.length_a   1.000
_cell.length_b   1.000
_cell.length_c   1.000
_cell.angle_alpha   90.00
_cell.angle_beta   90.00
_cell.angle_gamma   90.00
#
_symmetry.space_group_name_H-M   'P 1'
#
loop_
_entity.id
_entity.type
_entity.pdbx_description
1 polymer ?
#
loop_
_entity_poly.entity_id
_entity_poly.type
_entity_poly.pdbx_seq_one_letter_code
_entity_poly.pdbx_strand_id
1 'polypeptide(L)'
;MRYSPEEIFKKFINSVLSDASLDFFVKRAAVFLSMMMPVSSLFIFRSVEGSITKLAECNKTPAININDHFAISPESMTRLRTEKHFFSEGACNLKIFTGHETCAYADVHRSVYKTDTSAVYIPLKFNMLRETSVTMVVISMGVDNYTQEHLEICSCIQPVFIDNFLNILSENSSDRAFDLPSPKSKQEPNSKRNKDNAEPFQTFNEVTVNYIIKALNRTNGKISGQDGAAELLGLNPSTLWSKIRKYRIDVKGLERE
;
A
#
# COMPACT_ATOMS: atom_id res chain seq x y z
N MET A 1 -10.38 -33.22 8.47
CA MET A 1 -10.56 -32.59 7.14
C MET A 1 -9.21 -32.10 6.65
N ARG A 2 -8.88 -32.22 5.36
CA ARG A 2 -7.54 -31.89 4.80
C ARG A 2 -7.29 -30.39 4.62
N TYR A 3 -8.32 -29.57 4.80
CA TYR A 3 -8.30 -28.11 4.71
C TYR A 3 -9.20 -27.53 5.80
N SER A 4 -8.85 -26.37 6.33
CA SER A 4 -9.75 -25.61 7.21
C SER A 4 -10.85 -24.91 6.40
N PRO A 5 -12.00 -24.56 7.01
CA PRO A 5 -13.04 -23.77 6.34
C PRO A 5 -12.51 -22.46 5.74
N GLU A 6 -11.57 -21.79 6.42
CA GLU A 6 -10.92 -20.58 5.92
C GLU A 6 -10.08 -20.83 4.67
N GLU A 7 -9.35 -21.94 4.61
CA GLU A 7 -8.55 -22.30 3.44
C GLU A 7 -9.43 -22.63 2.23
N ILE A 8 -10.57 -23.28 2.46
CA ILE A 8 -11.56 -23.57 1.42
C ILE A 8 -12.17 -22.26 0.91
N PHE A 9 -12.55 -21.37 1.83
CA PHE A 9 -13.07 -20.04 1.48
C PHE A 9 -12.07 -19.22 0.68
N LYS A 10 -10.81 -19.12 1.15
CA LYS A 10 -9.73 -18.44 0.43
C LYS A 10 -9.50 -19.03 -0.96
N LYS A 11 -9.49 -20.35 -1.11
CA LYS A 11 -9.37 -21.01 -2.42
C LYS A 11 -10.55 -20.72 -3.35
N PHE A 12 -11.77 -20.73 -2.82
CA PHE A 12 -12.97 -20.43 -3.58
C PHE A 12 -12.95 -18.97 -4.07
N ILE A 13 -12.70 -18.01 -3.18
CA ILE A 13 -12.66 -16.59 -3.54
C ILE A 13 -11.49 -16.32 -4.49
N ASN A 14 -10.32 -16.93 -4.29
CA ASN A 14 -9.22 -16.85 -5.25
C ASN A 14 -9.63 -17.37 -6.63
N SER A 15 -10.36 -18.48 -6.71
CA SER A 15 -10.85 -18.99 -7.99
C SER A 15 -11.87 -18.06 -8.67
N VAL A 16 -12.66 -17.32 -7.88
CA VAL A 16 -13.66 -16.37 -8.39
C VAL A 16 -13.02 -15.05 -8.82
N LEU A 17 -11.98 -14.60 -8.11
CA LEU A 17 -11.31 -13.32 -8.35
C LEU A 17 -10.06 -13.43 -9.23
N SER A 18 -9.59 -14.64 -9.50
CA SER A 18 -8.48 -14.87 -10.42
C SER A 18 -8.91 -14.42 -11.82
N ASP A 19 -8.24 -13.37 -12.30
CA ASP A 19 -8.39 -12.81 -13.63
C ASP A 19 -7.05 -12.26 -14.10
N ALA A 20 -6.85 -12.21 -15.42
CA ALA A 20 -5.60 -11.74 -16.02
C ALA A 20 -5.46 -10.20 -16.01
N SER A 21 -6.54 -9.45 -15.77
CA SER A 21 -6.54 -7.98 -15.84
C SER A 21 -7.10 -7.34 -14.57
N LEU A 22 -6.57 -6.15 -14.25
CA LEU A 22 -6.99 -5.38 -13.09
C LEU A 22 -8.46 -4.92 -13.19
N ASP A 23 -8.94 -4.59 -14.38
CA ASP A 23 -10.32 -4.15 -14.60
C ASP A 23 -11.35 -5.25 -14.30
N PHE A 24 -11.08 -6.49 -14.75
CA PHE A 24 -11.96 -7.62 -14.44
C PHE A 24 -11.94 -7.94 -12.95
N PHE A 25 -10.75 -7.92 -12.33
CA PHE A 25 -10.60 -8.11 -10.89
C PHE A 25 -11.43 -7.09 -10.09
N VAL A 26 -11.35 -5.79 -10.41
CA VAL A 26 -12.12 -4.73 -9.74
C VAL A 26 -13.62 -4.92 -9.96
N LYS A 27 -14.06 -5.28 -11.18
CA LYS A 27 -15.49 -5.55 -11.44
C LYS A 27 -16.02 -6.73 -10.62
N ARG A 28 -15.28 -7.85 -10.56
CA ARG A 28 -15.69 -9.02 -9.77
C ARG A 28 -15.67 -8.73 -8.28
N ALA A 29 -14.64 -8.05 -7.78
CA ALA A 29 -14.56 -7.61 -6.40
C ALA A 29 -15.75 -6.70 -6.04
N ALA A 30 -16.10 -5.75 -6.91
CA ALA A 30 -17.25 -4.87 -6.70
C ALA A 30 -18.57 -5.65 -6.64
N VAL A 31 -18.80 -6.61 -7.56
CA VAL A 31 -19.98 -7.48 -7.53
C VAL A 31 -20.06 -8.28 -6.25
N PHE A 32 -18.95 -8.91 -5.84
CA PHE A 32 -18.87 -9.71 -4.63
C PHE A 32 -19.15 -8.88 -3.37
N LEU A 33 -18.48 -7.74 -3.22
CA LEU A 33 -18.67 -6.83 -2.09
C LEU A 33 -20.12 -6.31 -2.03
N SER A 34 -20.74 -6.04 -3.18
CA SER A 34 -22.13 -5.57 -3.24
C SER A 34 -23.16 -6.59 -2.72
N MET A 35 -22.79 -7.86 -2.58
CA MET A 35 -23.66 -8.87 -1.96
C MET A 35 -23.71 -8.76 -0.44
N MET A 36 -22.72 -8.07 0.18
CA MET A 36 -22.52 -8.03 1.62
C MET A 36 -22.56 -6.62 2.21
N MET A 37 -22.29 -5.59 1.40
CA MET A 37 -22.20 -4.19 1.85
C MET A 37 -22.64 -3.22 0.74
N PRO A 38 -23.07 -2.00 1.06
CA PRO A 38 -23.47 -1.02 0.05
C PRO A 38 -22.24 -0.56 -0.75
N VAL A 39 -22.25 -0.75 -2.07
CA VAL A 39 -21.17 -0.33 -2.96
C VAL A 39 -21.73 0.44 -4.15
N SER A 40 -21.36 1.72 -4.25
CA SER A 40 -21.67 2.58 -5.40
C SER A 40 -20.56 2.53 -6.45
N SER A 41 -19.30 2.55 -6.00
CA SER A 41 -18.12 2.45 -6.86
C SER A 41 -16.96 1.76 -6.13
N LEU A 42 -16.08 1.10 -6.90
CA LEU A 42 -14.84 0.52 -6.41
C LEU A 42 -13.67 1.07 -7.23
N PHE A 43 -12.62 1.52 -6.56
CA PHE A 43 -11.42 2.06 -7.21
C PHE A 43 -10.16 1.39 -6.69
N ILE A 44 -9.14 1.29 -7.52
CA ILE A 44 -7.77 1.02 -7.08
C ILE A 44 -6.92 2.22 -7.40
N PHE A 45 -6.28 2.79 -6.38
CA PHE A 45 -5.36 3.90 -6.53
C PHE A 45 -3.95 3.52 -6.20
N ARG A 46 -3.01 4.10 -6.94
CA ARG A 46 -1.59 4.15 -6.62
C ARG A 46 -1.23 5.55 -6.17
N SER A 47 -0.64 5.68 -4.98
CA SER A 47 -0.04 6.93 -4.51
C SER A 47 1.47 6.85 -4.64
N VAL A 48 2.11 7.87 -5.20
CA VAL A 48 3.57 8.04 -5.29
C VAL A 48 3.92 9.50 -5.03
N GLU A 49 4.65 9.80 -3.96
CA GLU A 49 5.15 11.16 -3.66
C GLU A 49 4.07 12.28 -3.74
N GLY A 50 2.82 11.96 -3.36
CA GLY A 50 1.70 12.90 -3.39
C GLY A 50 0.95 12.98 -4.73
N SER A 51 1.32 12.18 -5.71
CA SER A 51 0.52 11.94 -6.92
C SER A 51 -0.33 10.69 -6.73
N ILE A 52 -1.64 10.83 -6.92
CA ILE A 52 -2.59 9.70 -6.92
C ILE A 52 -2.95 9.38 -8.37
N THR A 53 -2.72 8.14 -8.78
CA THR A 53 -3.12 7.60 -10.07
C THR A 53 -4.15 6.51 -9.88
N LYS A 54 -5.29 6.63 -10.56
CA LYS A 54 -6.31 5.59 -10.65
C LYS A 54 -5.81 4.47 -11.55
N LEU A 55 -5.74 3.25 -11.04
CA LEU A 55 -5.29 2.08 -11.78
C LEU A 55 -6.44 1.31 -12.43
N ALA A 56 -7.59 1.27 -11.75
CA ALA A 56 -8.79 0.60 -12.23
C ALA A 56 -10.02 1.12 -11.48
N GLU A 57 -11.18 1.00 -12.11
CA GLU A 57 -12.46 1.42 -11.55
C GLU A 57 -13.61 0.47 -11.93
N CYS A 58 -14.60 0.40 -11.06
CA CYS A 58 -15.91 -0.15 -11.35
C CYS A 58 -16.96 0.79 -10.77
N ASN A 59 -17.65 1.51 -11.65
CA ASN A 59 -18.74 2.41 -11.29
C ASN A 59 -20.07 1.71 -11.53
N LYS A 60 -20.83 1.43 -10.47
CA LYS A 60 -22.23 1.01 -10.62
C LYS A 60 -23.16 2.20 -10.82
N THR A 61 -22.77 3.35 -10.27
CA THR A 61 -23.50 4.60 -10.41
C THR A 61 -22.66 5.59 -11.22
N PRO A 62 -23.13 6.09 -12.38
CA PRO A 62 -22.35 6.97 -13.24
C PRO A 62 -22.09 8.37 -12.66
N ALA A 63 -22.58 8.67 -11.46
CA ALA A 63 -22.44 9.96 -10.79
C ALA A 63 -20.99 10.24 -10.32
N ILE A 64 -20.18 9.21 -10.08
CA ILE A 64 -18.79 9.37 -9.66
C ILE A 64 -17.88 9.25 -10.88
N ASN A 65 -17.61 10.38 -11.54
CA ASN A 65 -16.58 10.47 -12.58
C ASN A 65 -15.38 11.23 -12.03
N ILE A 66 -14.30 10.49 -11.77
CA ILE A 66 -13.08 11.01 -11.19
C ILE A 66 -11.95 10.84 -12.21
N ASN A 67 -11.06 11.84 -12.28
CA ASN A 67 -9.90 11.83 -13.18
C ASN A 67 -8.99 10.60 -12.96
N ASP A 68 -8.15 10.29 -13.95
CA ASP A 68 -7.20 9.19 -13.82
C ASP A 68 -5.97 9.59 -12.99
N HIS A 69 -5.69 10.90 -12.89
CA HIS A 69 -4.57 11.46 -12.15
C HIS A 69 -5.01 12.65 -11.31
N PHE A 70 -4.57 12.68 -10.06
CA PHE A 70 -4.76 13.77 -9.11
C PHE A 70 -3.42 14.13 -8.49
N ALA A 71 -3.06 15.41 -8.57
CA ALA A 71 -1.95 15.95 -7.80
C ALA A 71 -2.49 16.47 -6.47
N ILE A 72 -2.00 15.95 -5.36
CA ILE A 72 -2.26 16.54 -4.05
C ILE A 72 -1.42 17.81 -3.96
N SER A 73 -2.02 18.92 -3.51
CA SER A 73 -1.27 20.16 -3.34
C SER A 73 -0.12 19.99 -2.33
N PRO A 74 1.00 20.72 -2.47
CA PRO A 74 2.11 20.65 -1.50
C PRO A 74 1.67 20.98 -0.07
N GLU A 75 0.68 21.86 0.09
CA GLU A 75 0.09 22.21 1.37
C GLU A 75 -0.67 21.02 1.98
N SER A 76 -1.58 20.40 1.23
CA SER A 76 -2.30 19.19 1.67
C SER A 76 -1.34 18.03 1.96
N MET A 77 -0.27 17.89 1.18
CA MET A 77 0.78 16.88 1.42
C MET A 77 1.55 17.14 2.72
N THR A 78 1.86 18.40 3.01
CA THR A 78 2.51 18.78 4.27
C THR A 78 1.59 18.42 5.42
N ARG A 79 0.31 18.82 5.35
CA ARG A 79 -0.70 18.50 6.36
C ARG A 79 -0.87 16.98 6.55
N LEU A 80 -0.93 16.19 5.48
CA LEU A 80 -0.97 14.73 5.56
C LEU A 80 0.27 14.13 6.25
N ARG A 81 1.45 14.76 6.17
CA ARG A 81 2.68 14.28 6.83
C ARG A 81 2.81 14.73 8.27
N THR A 82 2.25 15.89 8.62
CA THR A 82 2.43 16.53 9.94
C THR A 82 1.25 16.33 10.88
N GLU A 83 0.02 16.31 10.35
CA GLU A 83 -1.19 16.16 11.15
C GLU A 83 -1.46 14.68 11.43
N LYS A 84 -2.03 14.37 12.59
CA LYS A 84 -2.54 13.03 12.86
C LYS A 84 -3.79 12.78 12.01
N HIS A 85 -3.80 11.67 11.28
CA HIS A 85 -4.94 11.26 10.44
C HIS A 85 -5.10 9.74 10.50
N PHE A 86 -6.12 9.20 9.86
CA PHE A 86 -6.45 7.79 10.02
C PHE A 86 -5.38 6.80 9.51
N PHE A 87 -4.49 7.22 8.60
CA PHE A 87 -3.35 6.40 8.16
C PHE A 87 -2.04 6.68 8.93
N SER A 88 -2.01 7.68 9.82
CA SER A 88 -0.82 7.90 10.67
C SER A 88 -0.67 6.83 11.76
N GLU A 89 -1.75 6.14 12.12
CA GLU A 89 -1.76 5.01 13.08
C GLU A 89 -2.08 3.68 12.38
N GLY A 90 -1.06 3.13 11.71
CA GLY A 90 -1.14 1.83 11.03
C GLY A 90 -1.53 1.95 9.56
N ALA A 91 -0.56 2.31 8.71
CA ALA A 91 -0.71 2.48 7.27
C ALA A 91 -1.22 1.22 6.52
N CYS A 92 -1.10 0.04 7.14
CA CYS A 92 -1.56 -1.23 6.59
C CYS A 92 -2.95 -1.65 7.08
N ASN A 93 -3.54 -0.93 8.03
CA ASN A 93 -4.84 -1.27 8.59
C ASN A 93 -5.95 -0.80 7.67
N LEU A 94 -7.03 -1.59 7.58
CA LEU A 94 -8.25 -1.12 6.94
C LEU A 94 -8.84 0.04 7.73
N LYS A 95 -9.44 1.00 7.03
CA LYS A 95 -10.04 2.19 7.65
C LYS A 95 -11.41 2.46 7.05
N ILE A 96 -12.36 2.81 7.90
CA ILE A 96 -13.65 3.37 7.49
C ILE A 96 -13.55 4.88 7.51
N PHE A 97 -14.05 5.50 6.45
CA PHE A 97 -14.33 6.92 6.36
C PHE A 97 -15.85 7.08 6.35
N THR A 98 -16.37 7.73 7.39
CA THR A 98 -17.80 7.94 7.60
C THR A 98 -18.34 9.09 6.77
N GLY A 99 -17.50 10.07 6.44
CA GLY A 99 -17.89 11.32 5.79
C GLY A 99 -17.87 12.52 6.73
N HIS A 100 -17.87 12.29 8.05
CA HIS A 100 -17.87 13.32 9.08
C HIS A 100 -16.46 13.76 9.51
N GLU A 101 -15.41 13.08 9.05
CA GLU A 101 -14.05 13.38 9.46
C GLU A 101 -13.61 14.78 8.97
N THR A 102 -12.85 15.50 9.80
CA THR A 102 -12.39 16.87 9.51
C THR A 102 -10.86 16.98 9.40
N CYS A 103 -10.16 15.85 9.22
CA CYS A 103 -8.71 15.81 9.12
C CYS A 103 -8.20 16.16 7.70
N ALA A 104 -6.89 16.43 7.56
CA ALA A 104 -6.25 16.71 6.26
C ALA A 104 -6.59 15.69 5.17
N TYR A 105 -6.77 14.42 5.52
CA TYR A 105 -7.18 13.41 4.55
C TYR A 105 -8.60 13.63 4.07
N ALA A 106 -9.54 13.98 4.96
CA ALA A 106 -10.93 14.21 4.58
C ALA A 106 -11.04 15.35 3.55
N ASP A 107 -10.18 16.36 3.65
CA ASP A 107 -10.09 17.45 2.66
C ASP A 107 -9.66 16.90 1.28
N VAL A 108 -8.66 16.01 1.25
CA VAL A 108 -8.22 15.35 0.01
C VAL A 108 -9.32 14.45 -0.56
N HIS A 109 -10.00 13.67 0.29
CA HIS A 109 -11.13 12.83 -0.11
C HIS A 109 -12.23 13.66 -0.79
N ARG A 110 -12.68 14.74 -0.14
CA ARG A 110 -13.74 15.62 -0.68
C ARG A 110 -13.31 16.31 -1.97
N SER A 111 -12.03 16.67 -2.11
CA SER A 111 -11.48 17.24 -3.35
C SER A 111 -11.56 16.26 -4.55
N VAL A 112 -11.37 14.95 -4.29
CA VAL A 112 -11.42 13.92 -5.33
C VAL A 112 -12.86 13.60 -5.74
N TYR A 113 -13.76 13.33 -4.78
CA TYR A 113 -15.11 12.83 -5.08
C TYR A 113 -16.19 13.92 -5.23
N LYS A 114 -15.95 15.12 -4.69
CA LYS A 114 -16.83 16.32 -4.78
C LYS A 114 -18.29 16.10 -4.36
N THR A 115 -18.56 15.00 -3.68
CA THR A 115 -19.89 14.57 -3.24
C THR A 115 -19.74 13.94 -1.86
N ASP A 116 -20.84 13.91 -1.09
CA ASP A 116 -20.83 13.26 0.20
C ASP A 116 -20.80 11.75 0.01
N THR A 117 -19.69 11.15 0.46
CA THR A 117 -19.43 9.72 0.30
C THR A 117 -18.82 9.16 1.58
N SER A 118 -19.11 7.88 1.81
CA SER A 118 -18.46 7.05 2.82
C SER A 118 -17.58 6.03 2.09
N ALA A 119 -16.51 5.61 2.74
CA ALA A 119 -15.52 4.74 2.11
C ALA A 119 -14.94 3.69 3.05
N VAL A 120 -14.58 2.53 2.49
CA VAL A 120 -13.68 1.57 3.14
C VAL A 120 -12.37 1.54 2.36
N TYR A 121 -11.29 1.83 3.06
CA TYR A 121 -9.92 1.81 2.53
C TYR A 121 -9.26 0.48 2.86
N ILE A 122 -8.85 -0.24 1.82
CA ILE A 122 -8.24 -1.56 1.90
C ILE A 122 -6.84 -1.49 1.29
N PRO A 123 -5.77 -1.38 2.10
CA PRO A 123 -4.40 -1.40 1.62
C PRO A 123 -4.09 -2.73 0.91
N LEU A 124 -3.58 -2.67 -0.32
CA LEU A 124 -3.19 -3.85 -1.10
C LEU A 124 -1.67 -4.03 -1.16
N LYS A 125 -0.92 -2.94 -1.27
CA LYS A 125 0.54 -2.96 -1.32
C LYS A 125 1.09 -1.68 -0.73
N PHE A 126 2.17 -1.80 0.03
CA PHE A 126 2.88 -0.65 0.56
C PHE A 126 4.39 -0.85 0.43
N ASN A 127 5.07 0.12 -0.16
CA ASN A 127 6.52 0.14 -0.30
C ASN A 127 7.07 1.41 0.33
N MET A 128 7.62 1.23 1.53
CA MET A 128 8.23 2.27 2.34
C MET A 128 9.42 2.95 1.67
N LEU A 129 10.20 2.23 0.86
CA LEU A 129 11.42 2.80 0.25
C LEU A 129 11.12 3.80 -0.85
N ARG A 130 9.98 3.64 -1.52
CA ARG A 130 9.56 4.49 -2.65
C ARG A 130 8.37 5.39 -2.32
N GLU A 131 7.94 5.42 -1.05
CA GLU A 131 6.69 6.04 -0.62
C GLU A 131 5.50 5.68 -1.54
N THR A 132 5.47 4.43 -2.04
CA THR A 132 4.40 4.00 -2.94
C THR A 132 3.40 3.13 -2.20
N SER A 133 2.13 3.49 -2.31
CA SER A 133 1.03 2.69 -1.77
C SER A 133 0.04 2.37 -2.88
N VAL A 134 -0.54 1.17 -2.81
CA VAL A 134 -1.70 0.80 -3.61
C VAL A 134 -2.83 0.49 -2.65
N THR A 135 -3.94 1.19 -2.80
CA THR A 135 -5.11 1.07 -1.94
C THR A 135 -6.34 0.85 -2.79
N MET A 136 -7.11 -0.18 -2.44
CA MET A 136 -8.46 -0.37 -2.95
C MET A 136 -9.42 0.46 -2.09
N VAL A 137 -10.34 1.15 -2.73
CA VAL A 137 -11.30 2.04 -2.06
C VAL A 137 -12.71 1.65 -2.48
N VAL A 138 -13.51 1.21 -1.51
CA VAL A 138 -14.92 0.88 -1.69
C VAL A 138 -15.75 2.10 -1.32
N ILE A 139 -16.45 2.69 -2.28
CA ILE A 139 -17.22 3.93 -2.10
C ILE A 139 -18.72 3.63 -2.07
N SER A 140 -19.41 4.28 -1.13
CA SER A 140 -20.88 4.35 -1.08
C SER A 140 -21.33 5.82 -1.08
N MET A 141 -22.37 6.14 -1.85
CA MET A 141 -22.96 7.48 -1.88
C MET A 141 -23.67 7.80 -0.57
N GLY A 142 -23.38 8.95 0.02
CA GLY A 142 -23.86 9.36 1.34
C GLY A 142 -22.89 9.02 2.47
N VAL A 143 -23.18 9.54 3.65
CA VAL A 143 -22.37 9.38 4.87
C VAL A 143 -22.87 8.20 5.71
N ASP A 144 -22.01 7.66 6.59
CA ASP A 144 -22.31 6.59 7.56
C ASP A 144 -22.83 5.26 6.98
N ASN A 145 -22.57 4.95 5.72
CA ASN A 145 -23.05 3.68 5.13
C ASN A 145 -22.21 2.46 5.49
N TYR A 146 -21.10 2.63 6.23
CA TYR A 146 -20.21 1.52 6.60
C TYR A 146 -20.11 1.34 8.11
N THR A 147 -20.27 0.09 8.55
CA THR A 147 -20.20 -0.33 9.96
C THR A 147 -18.93 -1.13 10.21
N GLN A 148 -18.65 -1.41 11.49
CA GLN A 148 -17.52 -2.25 11.88
C GLN A 148 -17.59 -3.67 11.29
N GLU A 149 -18.79 -4.22 11.11
CA GLU A 149 -18.99 -5.53 10.48
C GLU A 149 -18.49 -5.54 9.03
N HIS A 150 -18.72 -4.46 8.27
CA HIS A 150 -18.15 -4.34 6.93
C HIS A 150 -16.61 -4.31 6.96
N LEU A 151 -16.00 -3.70 7.98
CA LEU A 151 -14.55 -3.70 8.14
C LEU A 151 -14.00 -5.11 8.40
N GLU A 152 -14.69 -5.89 9.22
CA GLU A 152 -14.33 -7.29 9.52
C GLU A 152 -14.42 -8.15 8.26
N ILE A 153 -15.50 -8.01 7.49
CA ILE A 153 -15.65 -8.68 6.18
C ILE A 153 -14.48 -8.31 5.27
N CYS A 154 -14.17 -7.01 5.13
CA CYS A 154 -13.04 -6.55 4.32
C CYS A 154 -11.69 -7.08 4.83
N SER A 155 -11.51 -7.22 6.15
CA SER A 155 -10.29 -7.76 6.75
C SER A 155 -10.12 -9.25 6.44
N CYS A 156 -11.20 -10.03 6.47
CA CYS A 156 -11.16 -11.46 6.13
C CYS A 156 -10.77 -11.69 4.65
N ILE A 157 -11.21 -10.82 3.74
CA ILE A 157 -10.97 -10.95 2.29
C ILE A 157 -9.72 -10.20 1.81
N GLN A 158 -9.18 -9.26 2.61
CA GLN A 158 -8.00 -8.48 2.23
C GLN A 158 -6.82 -9.34 1.76
N PRO A 159 -6.43 -10.45 2.43
CA PRO A 159 -5.34 -11.30 1.95
C PRO A 159 -5.59 -11.85 0.53
N VAL A 160 -6.84 -12.20 0.24
CA VAL A 160 -7.24 -12.71 -1.07
C VAL A 160 -7.13 -11.62 -2.14
N PHE A 161 -7.51 -10.39 -1.83
CA PHE A 161 -7.32 -9.26 -2.74
C PHE A 161 -5.84 -8.96 -2.98
N ILE A 162 -5.00 -9.04 -1.95
CA ILE A 162 -3.56 -8.84 -2.06
C ILE A 162 -2.95 -9.89 -3.00
N ASP A 163 -3.26 -11.17 -2.77
CA ASP A 163 -2.72 -12.28 -3.56
C ASP A 163 -3.12 -12.14 -5.04
N ASN A 164 -4.40 -11.89 -5.34
CA ASN A 164 -4.86 -11.70 -6.72
C ASN A 164 -4.23 -10.47 -7.37
N PHE A 165 -4.15 -9.36 -6.65
CA PHE A 165 -3.51 -8.14 -7.16
C PHE A 165 -2.03 -8.38 -7.49
N LEU A 166 -1.28 -9.05 -6.61
CA LEU A 166 0.12 -9.37 -6.85
C LEU A 166 0.30 -10.36 -7.99
N ASN A 167 -0.58 -11.35 -8.13
CA ASN A 167 -0.55 -12.30 -9.25
C ASN A 167 -0.74 -11.59 -10.58
N ILE A 168 -1.74 -10.71 -10.68
CA ILE A 168 -1.98 -9.86 -11.87
C ILE A 168 -0.73 -9.04 -12.22
N LEU A 169 -0.06 -8.46 -11.22
CA LEU A 169 1.18 -7.72 -11.46
C LEU A 169 2.34 -8.61 -11.91
N SER A 170 2.42 -9.86 -11.44
CA SER A 170 3.48 -10.80 -11.79
C SER A 170 3.33 -11.43 -13.19
N GLU A 171 2.09 -11.71 -13.59
CA GLU A 171 1.76 -12.28 -14.90
C GLU A 171 1.95 -11.27 -16.03
N ASN A 172 1.79 -9.97 -15.73
CA ASN A 172 2.02 -8.87 -16.66
C ASN A 172 3.48 -8.39 -16.70
N SER A 173 4.46 -9.24 -16.38
CA SER A 173 5.90 -8.88 -16.25
C SER A 173 6.63 -8.49 -17.55
N SER A 174 5.92 -8.29 -18.67
CA SER A 174 6.41 -7.48 -19.80
C SER A 174 6.15 -5.98 -19.62
N ASP A 175 5.27 -5.59 -18.69
CA ASP A 175 4.88 -4.21 -18.47
C ASP A 175 5.56 -3.62 -17.23
N ARG A 176 6.80 -3.15 -17.45
CA ARG A 176 7.55 -2.28 -16.52
C ARG A 176 6.85 -0.94 -16.25
N ALA A 177 5.60 -0.76 -16.68
CA ALA A 177 4.79 0.44 -16.48
C ALA A 177 4.58 0.81 -15.00
N PHE A 178 4.68 -0.16 -14.08
CA PHE A 178 4.54 0.09 -12.64
C PHE A 178 5.85 0.47 -11.94
N ASP A 179 7.01 0.24 -12.57
CA ASP A 179 8.32 0.63 -12.03
C ASP A 179 8.83 1.97 -12.57
N LEU A 180 8.21 2.52 -13.62
CA LEU A 180 8.55 3.83 -14.16
C LEU A 180 7.72 4.96 -13.52
N PRO A 181 8.34 6.12 -13.23
CA PRO A 181 7.60 7.36 -13.08
C PRO A 181 6.93 7.71 -14.41
N SER A 182 5.70 8.22 -14.36
CA SER A 182 4.93 8.62 -15.54
C SER A 182 5.72 9.59 -16.44
N PRO A 183 5.56 9.55 -17.78
CA PRO A 183 6.34 10.36 -18.70
C PRO A 183 5.96 11.84 -18.55
N LYS A 184 6.95 12.68 -18.25
CA LYS A 184 6.84 14.13 -18.44
C LYS A 184 6.59 14.39 -19.93
N SER A 185 5.56 15.18 -20.21
CA SER A 185 5.17 15.60 -21.55
C SER A 185 6.32 16.28 -22.30
N LYS A 186 6.65 15.71 -23.48
CA LYS A 186 7.19 16.31 -24.71
C LYS A 186 8.46 17.16 -24.58
N GLN A 187 9.58 16.58 -25.02
CA GLN A 187 10.44 17.13 -26.09
C GLN A 187 11.50 16.08 -26.48
N GLU A 188 11.43 15.60 -27.72
CA GLU A 188 12.57 15.08 -28.49
C GLU A 188 13.15 16.24 -29.33
N PRO A 189 14.38 16.17 -29.89
CA PRO A 189 15.27 14.99 -29.99
C PRO A 189 16.74 15.25 -29.60
N ASN A 190 17.48 14.14 -29.41
CA ASN A 190 18.71 13.80 -30.15
C ASN A 190 19.93 13.33 -29.32
N SER A 191 20.26 12.05 -29.53
CA SER A 191 21.60 11.45 -29.59
C SER A 191 22.44 11.19 -28.32
N LYS A 192 22.92 9.93 -28.29
CA LYS A 192 24.17 9.38 -27.74
C LYS A 192 24.05 8.54 -26.47
N ARG A 193 24.20 7.23 -26.73
CA ARG A 193 24.59 6.12 -25.86
C ARG A 193 25.43 6.56 -24.65
N ASN A 194 25.08 6.06 -23.47
CA ASN A 194 26.06 5.45 -22.58
C ASN A 194 25.44 4.27 -21.84
N LYS A 195 26.21 3.18 -21.85
CA LYS A 195 25.97 1.90 -21.19
C LYS A 195 26.41 1.98 -19.73
N ASP A 196 25.77 1.15 -18.92
CA ASP A 196 26.27 0.51 -17.69
C ASP A 196 26.46 1.37 -16.44
N ASN A 197 25.51 1.24 -15.51
CA ASN A 197 25.70 1.08 -14.05
C ASN A 197 24.30 0.87 -13.40
N ALA A 198 23.59 -0.19 -13.79
CA ALA A 198 22.47 -0.66 -12.97
C ALA A 198 23.07 -1.55 -11.88
N GLU A 199 23.08 -1.10 -10.63
CA GLU A 199 23.51 -1.95 -9.53
C GLU A 199 22.70 -3.25 -9.52
N PRO A 200 23.37 -4.41 -9.36
CA PRO A 200 22.70 -5.70 -9.38
C PRO A 200 21.63 -5.77 -8.29
N PHE A 201 20.52 -6.45 -8.61
CA PHE A 201 19.41 -6.64 -7.68
C PHE A 201 19.90 -7.33 -6.40
N GLN A 202 19.72 -6.67 -5.26
CA GLN A 202 20.27 -7.13 -4.00
C GLN A 202 19.55 -8.38 -3.50
N THR A 203 20.32 -9.32 -2.95
CA THR A 203 19.74 -10.53 -2.37
C THR A 203 19.00 -10.21 -1.06
N PHE A 204 18.06 -11.07 -0.65
CA PHE A 204 17.34 -10.91 0.61
C PHE A 204 18.29 -10.76 1.82
N ASN A 205 19.42 -11.47 1.80
CA ASN A 205 20.45 -11.36 2.84
C ASN A 205 21.13 -9.99 2.81
N GLU A 206 21.49 -9.45 1.63
CA GLU A 206 22.10 -8.11 1.50
C GLU A 206 21.14 -7.01 1.93
N VAL A 207 19.87 -7.11 1.56
CA VAL A 207 18.82 -6.18 2.01
C VAL A 207 18.71 -6.25 3.54
N THR A 208 18.69 -7.45 4.13
CA THR A 208 18.65 -7.65 5.58
C THR A 208 19.87 -7.02 6.27
N VAL A 209 21.08 -7.21 5.73
CA VAL A 209 22.32 -6.65 6.29
C VAL A 209 22.31 -5.13 6.22
N ASN A 210 21.98 -4.57 5.06
CA ASN A 210 21.89 -3.12 4.87
C ASN A 210 20.84 -2.50 5.79
N TYR A 211 19.74 -3.20 6.03
CA TYR A 211 18.68 -2.74 6.91
C TYR A 211 19.11 -2.73 8.38
N ILE A 212 19.83 -3.76 8.83
CA ILE A 212 20.42 -3.80 10.18
C ILE A 212 21.45 -2.67 10.37
N ILE A 213 22.34 -2.46 9.38
CA ILE A 213 23.34 -1.37 9.43
C ILE A 213 22.66 0.00 9.51
N LYS A 214 21.60 0.22 8.71
CA LYS A 214 20.84 1.49 8.74
C LYS A 214 20.17 1.73 10.09
N ALA A 215 19.58 0.70 10.69
CA ALA A 215 18.98 0.82 12.02
C ALA A 215 20.04 1.16 13.08
N LEU A 216 21.19 0.47 13.06
CA LEU A 216 22.31 0.75 13.97
C LEU A 216 22.85 2.17 13.80
N ASN A 217 22.99 2.67 12.57
CA ASN A 217 23.44 4.04 12.33
C ASN A 217 22.45 5.07 12.88
N ARG A 218 21.14 4.82 12.72
CA ARG A 218 20.08 5.73 13.17
C ARG A 218 19.97 5.79 14.69
N THR A 219 20.37 4.72 15.37
CA THR A 219 20.41 4.64 16.84
C THR A 219 21.81 4.86 17.40
N ASN A 220 22.74 5.36 16.58
CA ASN A 220 24.12 5.62 16.94
C ASN A 220 24.84 4.42 17.60
N GLY A 221 24.55 3.21 17.09
CA GLY A 221 25.11 1.94 17.57
C GLY A 221 24.30 1.27 18.69
N LYS A 222 23.26 1.92 19.22
CA LYS A 222 22.44 1.36 20.32
C LYS A 222 21.60 0.19 19.83
N ILE A 223 21.83 -1.00 20.39
CA ILE A 223 21.16 -2.23 19.97
C ILE A 223 19.80 -2.43 20.67
N SER A 224 19.70 -2.14 21.97
CA SER A 224 18.53 -2.44 22.82
C SER A 224 18.07 -1.23 23.66
N GLY A 225 16.86 -1.32 24.21
CA GLY A 225 16.21 -0.27 25.01
C GLY A 225 15.40 0.71 24.16
N GLN A 226 14.79 1.69 24.81
CA GLN A 226 14.04 2.77 24.16
C GLN A 226 14.93 3.50 23.15
N ASP A 227 14.47 3.62 21.90
CA ASP A 227 15.21 4.12 20.73
C ASP A 227 16.37 3.23 20.26
N GLY A 228 16.36 1.94 20.61
CA GLY A 228 17.34 0.94 20.17
C GLY A 228 17.06 0.36 18.79
N ALA A 229 18.09 -0.13 18.10
CA ALA A 229 17.95 -0.68 16.75
C ALA A 229 17.00 -1.88 16.70
N ALA A 230 16.92 -2.67 17.76
CA ALA A 230 15.98 -3.79 17.87
C ALA A 230 14.52 -3.32 17.90
N GLU A 231 14.24 -2.24 18.64
CA GLU A 231 12.91 -1.64 18.72
C GLU A 231 12.51 -1.01 17.37
N LEU A 232 13.42 -0.26 16.73
CA LEU A 232 13.19 0.29 15.40
C LEU A 232 12.91 -0.79 14.34
N LEU A 233 13.54 -1.95 14.48
CA LEU A 233 13.36 -3.08 13.58
C LEU A 233 12.18 -3.99 13.97
N GLY A 234 11.51 -3.72 15.09
CA GLY A 234 10.44 -4.58 15.62
C GLY A 234 10.93 -6.00 15.96
N LEU A 235 12.22 -6.16 16.29
CA LEU A 235 12.83 -7.43 16.62
C LEU A 235 13.15 -7.51 18.10
N ASN A 236 13.11 -8.72 18.66
CA ASN A 236 13.71 -8.95 19.97
C ASN A 236 15.22 -8.65 19.91
N PRO A 237 15.81 -7.97 20.92
CA PRO A 237 17.23 -7.65 20.92
C PRO A 237 18.16 -8.86 20.73
N SER A 238 17.81 -10.01 21.31
CA SER A 238 18.55 -11.27 21.14
C SER A 238 18.51 -11.81 19.70
N THR A 239 17.41 -11.59 18.99
CA THR A 239 17.24 -11.93 17.56
C THR A 239 18.08 -11.01 16.68
N LEU A 240 18.09 -9.72 16.97
CA LEU A 240 18.95 -8.76 16.26
C LEU A 240 20.43 -9.09 16.47
N TRP A 241 20.84 -9.39 17.70
CA TRP A 241 22.19 -9.86 18.04
C TRP A 241 22.61 -11.11 17.26
N SER A 242 21.70 -12.06 17.12
CA SER A 242 21.95 -13.29 16.36
C SER A 242 22.17 -13.01 14.88
N LYS A 243 21.42 -12.06 14.31
CA LYS A 243 21.58 -11.61 12.92
C LYS A 243 22.88 -10.82 12.70
N ILE A 244 23.21 -9.89 13.60
CA ILE A 244 24.47 -9.11 13.56
C ILE A 244 25.68 -10.06 13.53
N ARG A 245 25.71 -11.06 14.42
CA ARG A 245 26.77 -12.08 14.44
C ARG A 245 26.78 -12.97 13.19
N LYS A 246 25.60 -13.43 12.76
CA LYS A 246 25.46 -14.29 11.57
C LYS A 246 25.98 -13.62 10.30
N TYR A 247 25.74 -12.32 10.15
CA TYR A 247 26.15 -11.56 8.98
C TYR A 247 27.43 -10.74 9.17
N ARG A 248 28.12 -10.90 10.31
CA ARG A 248 29.40 -10.22 10.64
C ARG A 248 29.33 -8.70 10.46
N ILE A 249 28.25 -8.08 10.94
CA ILE A 249 28.06 -6.63 10.86
C ILE A 249 28.88 -5.96 11.97
N ASP A 250 29.74 -5.01 11.59
CA ASP A 250 30.55 -4.24 12.53
C ASP A 250 29.71 -3.12 13.16
N VAL A 251 29.65 -3.09 14.49
CA VAL A 251 28.85 -2.13 15.24
C VAL A 251 29.80 -1.22 16.01
N LYS A 252 29.83 0.06 15.67
CA LYS A 252 30.58 1.06 16.46
C LYS A 252 29.95 1.15 17.85
N GLY A 253 30.75 0.86 18.88
CA GLY A 253 30.30 0.69 20.27
C GLY A 253 30.51 -0.69 20.86
N LEU A 254 31.25 -1.58 20.19
CA LEU A 254 31.77 -2.84 20.75
C LEU A 254 32.87 -2.58 21.81
N GLU A 255 32.55 -1.82 22.85
CA GLU A 255 33.26 -1.95 24.12
C GLU A 255 32.60 -3.07 24.91
N ARG A 256 33.37 -4.13 25.08
CA ARG A 256 33.12 -5.22 26.00
C ARG A 256 32.99 -4.63 27.41
N GLU A 257 31.98 -5.05 28.15
CA GLU A 257 32.21 -5.32 29.57
C GLU A 257 33.20 -6.49 29.69
#